data_AF-A0A6F9ZMY6-F1
#
_entry.id   AF-A0A6F9ZMY6-F1
#
_cell.length_a   1.000
_cell.length_b   1.000
_cell.length_c   1.000
_cell.angle_alpha   90.00
_cell.angle_beta   90.00
_cell.angle_gamma   90.00
#
_symmetry.space_group_name_H-M   'P 1'
#
loop_
_entity.id
_entity.type
_entity.pdbx_description
1 polymer ?
#
loop_
_entity_poly.entity_id
_entity_poly.type
_entity_poly.pdbx_seq_one_letter_code
_entity_poly.pdbx_strand_id
1 'polypeptide(L)'
;MELPNYRMPGLKNVLRLMWDKSKDFLQRAFTVIFLASILVWFLQTFDFGLNIVEDSKDSMLAVAAGGLAPVFAPLGFGDWRISTALITGFIAKESVVSTLNVLFGSKATLFTVLSPGAAAALLVFCLLYTPCVAAVAAIRRELGTKWAAGIVLEQCLVAWLAAWLVRLAAMALFGV
;
A
#
# COMPACT_ATOMS: atom_id res chain seq x y z
N MET A 1 14.51 8.89 40.91
CA MET A 1 13.60 9.92 40.38
C MET A 1 12.28 9.78 41.10
N GLU A 2 12.00 10.68 42.03
CA GLU A 2 10.67 10.83 42.62
C GLU A 2 9.73 11.35 41.54
N LEU A 3 8.79 10.50 41.11
CA LEU A 3 7.81 10.90 40.10
C LEU A 3 6.77 11.82 40.77
N PRO A 4 6.50 13.01 40.21
CA PRO A 4 5.51 13.93 40.76
C PRO A 4 4.14 13.27 40.88
N ASN A 5 3.32 13.73 41.82
CA ASN A 5 1.97 13.21 42.05
C ASN A 5 1.14 13.26 40.74
N TYR A 6 0.80 12.08 40.22
CA TYR A 6 0.04 11.92 38.98
C TYR A 6 -1.38 12.46 39.17
N ARG A 7 -1.65 13.67 38.68
CA ARG A 7 -3.00 14.25 38.69
C ARG A 7 -3.76 13.73 37.48
N MET A 8 -4.80 12.93 37.71
CA MET A 8 -5.62 12.41 36.62
C MET A 8 -6.23 13.58 35.82
N PRO A 9 -5.95 13.66 34.50
CA PRO A 9 -6.44 14.76 33.70
C PRO A 9 -7.97 14.67 33.55
N GLY A 10 -8.65 15.80 33.65
CA GLY A 10 -10.10 15.85 33.45
C GLY A 10 -10.48 15.44 32.02
N LEU A 11 -11.53 14.63 31.88
CA LEU A 11 -12.01 14.10 30.59
C LEU A 11 -12.17 15.19 29.51
N LYS A 12 -12.66 16.37 29.89
CA LYS A 12 -12.83 17.52 28.98
C LYS A 12 -11.49 18.02 28.40
N ASN A 13 -10.43 18.04 29.21
CA ASN A 13 -9.11 18.47 28.76
C ASN A 13 -8.46 17.42 27.86
N VAL A 14 -8.63 16.13 28.19
CA VAL A 14 -8.16 15.02 27.35
C VAL A 14 -8.84 15.07 25.98
N LEU A 15 -10.17 15.17 25.93
CA LEU A 15 -10.92 15.24 24.66
C LEU A 15 -10.56 16.47 23.83
N ARG A 16 -10.37 17.64 24.45
CA ARG A 16 -9.93 18.85 23.73
C ARG A 16 -8.54 18.68 23.15
N LEU A 17 -7.61 18.14 23.93
CA LEU A 17 -6.25 17.86 23.47
C LEU A 17 -6.23 16.84 22.33
N MET A 18 -7.02 15.77 22.44
CA MET A 18 -7.17 14.77 21.38
C MET A 18 -7.75 15.41 20.11
N TRP A 19 -8.75 16.28 20.23
CA TRP A 19 -9.35 16.99 19.11
C TRP A 19 -8.34 17.91 18.41
N ASP A 20 -7.59 18.71 19.16
CA ASP A 20 -6.58 19.62 18.61
C ASP A 20 -5.47 18.84 17.89
N LYS A 21 -5.00 17.73 18.47
CA LYS A 21 -4.02 16.84 17.84
C LYS A 21 -4.57 16.15 16.59
N SER A 22 -5.83 15.72 16.60
CA SER A 22 -6.48 15.07 15.46
C SER A 22 -6.67 16.05 14.30
N LYS A 23 -7.06 17.30 14.60
CA LYS A 23 -7.22 18.36 13.59
C LYS A 23 -5.88 18.73 12.95
N ASP A 24 -4.82 18.85 13.75
CA ASP A 24 -3.47 19.12 13.25
C ASP A 24 -2.97 17.97 12.36
N PHE A 25 -3.22 16.71 12.74
CA PHE A 25 -2.92 15.56 11.90
C PHE A 25 -3.70 15.60 10.58
N LEU A 26 -5.01 15.84 10.61
CA LEU A 26 -5.87 15.83 9.43
C LEU A 26 -5.46 16.91 8.42
N GLN A 27 -5.22 18.16 8.88
CA GLN A 27 -4.79 19.25 7.99
C GLN A 27 -3.45 18.95 7.31
N ARG A 28 -2.54 18.26 8.01
CA ARG A 28 -1.22 17.90 7.49
C ARG A 28 -1.25 16.69 6.55
N ALA A 29 -2.09 15.70 6.83
CA ALA A 29 -2.22 14.49 6.00
C ALA A 29 -3.00 14.79 4.71
N PHE A 30 -4.02 15.66 4.78
CA PHE A 30 -4.90 15.98 3.66
C PHE A 30 -4.15 16.48 2.42
N THR A 31 -3.21 17.41 2.59
CA THR A 31 -2.43 17.97 1.47
C THR A 31 -1.59 16.90 0.76
N VAL A 32 -1.02 15.97 1.51
CA VAL A 32 -0.20 14.88 0.96
C VAL A 32 -1.07 13.87 0.22
N ILE A 33 -2.19 13.44 0.82
CA ILE A 33 -3.12 12.49 0.20
C ILE A 33 -3.70 13.08 -1.09
N PHE A 34 -4.15 14.33 -1.05
CA PHE A 34 -4.73 15.01 -2.21
C PHE A 34 -3.75 15.07 -3.40
N LEU A 35 -2.51 15.49 -3.15
CA LEU A 35 -1.47 15.51 -4.20
C LEU A 35 -1.16 14.09 -4.72
N ALA A 36 -1.06 13.10 -3.84
CA ALA A 36 -0.81 11.72 -4.24
C ALA A 36 -1.95 11.14 -5.09
N SER A 37 -3.20 11.44 -4.76
CA SER A 37 -4.38 11.03 -5.53
C SER A 37 -4.42 11.66 -6.92
N ILE A 38 -4.10 12.96 -7.04
CA ILE A 38 -3.99 13.63 -8.35
C ILE A 38 -2.90 12.98 -9.21
N LEU A 39 -1.73 12.71 -8.62
CA LEU A 39 -0.63 12.07 -9.32
C LEU A 39 -1.02 10.68 -9.83
N VAL A 40 -1.64 9.84 -8.98
CA VAL A 40 -2.08 8.51 -9.42
C VAL A 40 -3.16 8.58 -10.48
N TRP A 41 -4.13 9.48 -10.34
CA TRP A 41 -5.15 9.69 -11.37
C TRP A 41 -4.51 10.08 -12.72
N PHE A 42 -3.50 10.96 -12.70
CA PHE A 42 -2.76 11.35 -13.88
C PHE A 42 -2.00 10.16 -14.50
N LEU A 43 -1.23 9.43 -13.69
CA LEU A 43 -0.47 8.26 -14.14
C LEU A 43 -1.36 7.12 -14.67
N GLN A 44 -2.61 7.04 -14.19
CA GLN A 44 -3.59 6.06 -14.64
C GLN A 44 -4.33 6.49 -15.92
N THR A 45 -4.48 7.80 -16.16
CA THR A 45 -5.26 8.36 -17.29
C THR A 45 -4.42 8.53 -18.56
N PHE A 46 -3.12 8.80 -18.42
CA PHE A 46 -2.25 9.13 -19.55
C PHE A 46 -1.26 8.01 -19.88
N ASP A 47 -1.01 7.83 -21.18
CA ASP A 47 0.13 7.09 -21.71
C ASP A 47 1.37 8.01 -21.86
N PHE A 48 2.56 7.46 -22.08
CA PHE A 48 3.80 8.19 -22.34
C PHE A 48 3.70 9.15 -23.54
N GLY A 49 2.73 8.94 -24.44
CA GLY A 49 2.39 9.85 -25.53
C GLY A 49 1.42 10.98 -25.17
N LEU A 50 1.00 11.14 -23.90
CA LEU A 50 0.01 12.11 -23.41
C LEU A 50 -1.41 11.97 -24.04
N ASN A 51 -1.73 10.81 -24.58
CA ASN A 51 -3.09 10.49 -25.04
C ASN A 51 -3.92 9.92 -23.89
N ILE A 52 -5.24 10.15 -23.94
CA ILE A 52 -6.19 9.55 -22.99
C ILE A 52 -6.32 8.06 -23.33
N VAL A 53 -6.01 7.21 -22.35
CA VAL A 53 -6.00 5.76 -22.51
C VAL A 53 -7.40 5.19 -22.31
N GLU A 54 -7.92 4.48 -23.33
CA GLU A 54 -9.19 3.73 -23.24
C GLU A 54 -9.01 2.36 -22.55
N ASP A 55 -7.84 1.73 -22.69
CA ASP A 55 -7.56 0.40 -22.15
C ASP A 55 -6.52 0.47 -21.02
N SER A 56 -6.90 0.11 -19.80
CA SER A 56 -6.09 0.33 -18.56
C SER A 56 -4.67 -0.27 -18.61
N LYS A 57 -4.41 -1.17 -19.56
CA LYS A 57 -3.12 -1.81 -19.85
C LYS A 57 -2.04 -0.86 -20.36
N ASP A 58 -2.42 0.18 -21.08
CA ASP A 58 -1.48 1.11 -21.73
C ASP A 58 -1.19 2.35 -20.86
N SER A 59 -1.73 2.39 -19.64
CA SER A 59 -1.42 3.47 -18.70
C SER A 59 0.06 3.45 -18.29
N MET A 60 0.68 4.63 -18.12
CA MET A 60 2.06 4.73 -17.59
C MET A 60 2.22 3.94 -16.28
N LEU A 61 1.17 3.90 -15.47
CA LEU A 61 1.13 3.14 -14.23
C LEU A 61 1.18 1.62 -14.47
N ALA A 62 0.48 1.11 -15.48
CA ALA A 62 0.52 -0.30 -15.85
C ALA A 62 1.90 -0.72 -16.40
N VAL A 63 2.57 0.14 -17.16
CA VAL A 63 3.95 -0.12 -17.63
C VAL A 63 4.94 -0.14 -16.45
N ALA A 64 4.84 0.83 -15.53
CA ALA A 64 5.66 0.85 -14.32
C ALA A 64 5.39 -0.38 -13.43
N ALA A 65 4.13 -0.79 -13.30
CA ALA A 65 3.72 -1.99 -12.59
C ALA A 65 4.21 -3.28 -13.27
N GLY A 66 4.23 -3.32 -14.60
CA GLY A 66 4.80 -4.42 -15.38
C GLY A 66 6.29 -4.61 -15.11
N GLY A 67 7.03 -3.52 -14.86
CA GLY A 67 8.42 -3.59 -14.42
C GLY A 67 8.61 -4.21 -13.02
N LEU A 68 7.60 -4.13 -12.17
CA LEU A 68 7.55 -4.74 -10.82
C LEU A 68 7.04 -6.19 -10.83
N ALA A 69 6.28 -6.60 -11.85
CA ALA A 69 5.75 -7.95 -12.01
C ALA A 69 6.79 -9.09 -11.83
N PRO A 70 8.04 -9.02 -12.36
CA PRO A 70 9.01 -10.10 -12.18
C PRO A 70 9.46 -10.27 -10.71
N VAL A 71 9.39 -9.22 -9.89
CA VAL A 71 9.71 -9.29 -8.45
C VAL A 71 8.63 -10.08 -7.68
N PHE A 72 7.39 -10.06 -8.19
CA PHE A 72 6.24 -10.77 -7.61
C PHE A 72 5.96 -12.13 -8.26
N ALA A 73 6.64 -12.46 -9.37
CA ALA A 73 6.59 -13.78 -9.99
C ALA A 73 6.91 -14.95 -9.02
N PRO A 74 7.98 -14.91 -8.19
CA PRO A 74 8.26 -16.00 -7.23
C PRO A 74 7.20 -16.15 -6.13
N LEU A 75 6.36 -15.14 -5.92
CA LEU A 75 5.27 -15.16 -4.95
C LEU A 75 3.97 -15.75 -5.53
N GLY A 76 3.91 -15.97 -6.84
CA GLY A 76 2.74 -16.55 -7.52
C GLY A 76 1.68 -15.54 -7.94
N PHE A 77 1.98 -14.24 -7.93
CA PHE A 77 1.08 -13.17 -8.39
C PHE A 77 1.79 -12.13 -9.27
N GLY A 78 2.72 -12.58 -10.12
CA GLY A 78 3.48 -11.75 -11.07
C GLY A 78 2.67 -11.19 -12.25
N ASP A 79 1.47 -10.70 -11.97
CA ASP A 79 0.59 -10.03 -12.93
C ASP A 79 0.73 -8.51 -12.79
N TRP A 80 0.72 -7.79 -13.92
CA TRP A 80 0.78 -6.33 -13.93
C TRP A 80 -0.44 -5.73 -13.21
N ARG A 81 -1.61 -6.39 -13.25
CA ARG A 81 -2.85 -5.93 -12.60
C ARG A 81 -2.70 -5.90 -11.09
N ILE A 82 -2.08 -6.94 -10.54
CA ILE A 82 -1.85 -7.09 -9.12
C ILE A 82 -0.79 -6.08 -8.66
N SER A 83 0.29 -5.93 -9.44
CA SER A 83 1.34 -4.95 -9.18
C SER A 83 0.77 -3.52 -9.20
N THR A 84 -0.11 -3.20 -10.15
CA THR A 84 -0.85 -1.91 -10.21
C THR A 84 -1.70 -1.71 -8.97
N ALA A 85 -2.47 -2.72 -8.55
CA ALA A 85 -3.28 -2.65 -7.34
C ALA A 85 -2.45 -2.46 -6.06
N LEU A 86 -1.25 -3.06 -5.99
CA LEU A 86 -0.33 -2.85 -4.87
C LEU A 86 0.22 -1.41 -4.86
N ILE A 87 0.58 -0.86 -6.02
CA ILE A 87 1.06 0.54 -6.15
C ILE A 87 -0.02 1.53 -5.71
N THR A 88 -1.27 1.37 -6.16
CA THR A 88 -2.38 2.23 -5.70
C THR A 88 -2.66 2.00 -4.21
N GLY A 89 -2.47 0.78 -3.72
CA GLY A 89 -2.51 0.41 -2.32
C GLY A 89 -1.58 1.23 -1.43
N PHE A 90 -0.37 1.56 -1.88
CA PHE A 90 0.57 2.39 -1.09
C PHE A 90 0.00 3.75 -0.66
N ILE A 91 -0.99 4.27 -1.37
CA ILE A 91 -1.70 5.48 -0.98
C ILE A 91 -2.83 5.16 -0.01
N ALA A 92 -3.67 4.18 -0.35
CA ALA A 92 -4.80 3.75 0.46
C ALA A 92 -4.96 2.22 0.37
N LYS A 93 -4.84 1.51 1.51
CA LYS A 93 -4.94 0.03 1.55
C LYS A 93 -6.27 -0.49 0.99
N GLU A 94 -7.37 0.23 1.22
CA GLU A 94 -8.70 -0.12 0.67
C GLU A 94 -8.77 -0.01 -0.85
N SER A 95 -7.89 0.81 -1.46
CA SER A 95 -7.84 0.97 -2.91
C SER A 95 -7.39 -0.31 -3.61
N VAL A 96 -6.65 -1.21 -2.95
CA VAL A 96 -6.21 -2.48 -3.53
C VAL A 96 -7.43 -3.30 -3.99
N VAL A 97 -8.44 -3.40 -3.12
CA VAL A 97 -9.66 -4.18 -3.41
C VAL A 97 -10.46 -3.54 -4.56
N SER A 98 -10.55 -2.21 -4.57
CA SER A 98 -11.23 -1.46 -5.63
C SER A 98 -10.53 -1.63 -6.98
N THR A 99 -9.20 -1.47 -7.02
CA THR A 99 -8.39 -1.62 -8.24
C THR A 99 -8.45 -3.06 -8.77
N LEU A 100 -8.39 -4.08 -7.91
CA LEU A 100 -8.55 -5.47 -8.35
C LEU A 100 -9.93 -5.73 -8.95
N ASN A 101 -10.99 -5.19 -8.36
CA ASN A 101 -12.35 -5.35 -8.88
C ASN A 101 -12.50 -4.69 -10.26
N VAL A 102 -11.95 -3.49 -10.45
CA VAL A 102 -11.99 -2.77 -11.73
C VAL A 102 -11.17 -3.47 -12.82
N LEU A 103 -9.95 -3.94 -12.50
CA LEU A 103 -9.05 -4.52 -13.50
C LEU A 103 -9.41 -5.95 -13.90
N PHE A 104 -10.01 -6.73 -13.00
CA PHE A 104 -10.42 -8.09 -13.31
C PHE A 104 -11.88 -8.19 -13.76
N GLY A 105 -12.74 -7.24 -13.38
CA GLY A 105 -14.14 -7.13 -13.79
C GLY A 105 -15.07 -8.26 -13.33
N SER A 106 -14.53 -9.44 -13.01
CA SER A 106 -15.25 -10.62 -12.56
C SER A 106 -14.44 -11.40 -11.53
N LYS A 107 -15.13 -11.88 -10.49
CA LYS A 107 -14.57 -12.78 -9.47
C LYS A 107 -14.06 -14.09 -10.06
N ALA A 108 -14.68 -14.58 -11.14
CA ALA A 108 -14.26 -15.82 -11.80
C ALA A 108 -12.84 -15.70 -12.37
N THR A 109 -12.53 -14.57 -13.01
CA THR A 109 -11.21 -14.29 -13.60
C THR A 109 -10.14 -14.07 -12.52
N LEU A 110 -10.52 -13.58 -11.34
CA LEU A 110 -9.62 -13.50 -10.19
C LEU A 110 -9.22 -14.89 -9.69
N PHE A 111 -10.18 -15.81 -9.53
CA PHE A 111 -9.89 -17.17 -9.05
C PHE A 111 -9.08 -18.01 -10.05
N THR A 112 -9.13 -17.70 -11.34
CA THR A 112 -8.29 -18.38 -12.35
C THR A 112 -6.84 -17.90 -12.35
N VAL A 113 -6.62 -16.62 -12.01
CA VAL A 113 -5.28 -16.01 -12.01
C VAL A 113 -4.59 -16.16 -10.65
N LEU A 114 -5.36 -16.16 -9.57
CA LEU A 114 -4.84 -16.20 -8.21
C LEU A 114 -5.17 -17.54 -7.52
N SER A 115 -4.16 -18.40 -7.40
CA SER A 115 -4.27 -19.61 -6.60
C SER A 115 -4.51 -19.27 -5.12
N PRO A 116 -5.16 -20.13 -4.32
CA PRO A 116 -5.36 -19.87 -2.89
C PRO A 116 -4.07 -19.58 -2.13
N GLY A 117 -2.97 -20.25 -2.50
CA GLY A 117 -1.64 -20.01 -1.93
C GLY A 117 -1.05 -18.63 -2.29
N ALA A 118 -1.24 -18.19 -3.54
CA ALA A 118 -0.83 -16.85 -3.96
C ALA A 118 -1.71 -15.75 -3.33
N ALA A 119 -3.01 -16.02 -3.13
CA ALA A 119 -3.91 -15.11 -2.43
C ALA A 119 -3.50 -14.91 -0.96
N ALA A 120 -3.10 -15.98 -0.27
CA ALA A 120 -2.60 -15.89 1.10
C ALA A 120 -1.31 -15.05 1.17
N ALA A 121 -0.37 -15.26 0.24
CA ALA A 121 0.85 -14.48 0.15
C ALA A 121 0.57 -12.99 -0.14
N LEU A 122 -0.39 -12.69 -1.04
CA LEU A 122 -0.83 -11.34 -1.33
C LEU A 122 -1.46 -10.65 -0.11
N LEU A 123 -2.28 -11.36 0.68
CA LEU A 123 -2.87 -10.82 1.90
C LEU A 123 -1.80 -10.49 2.95
N VAL A 124 -0.83 -11.39 3.14
CA VAL A 124 0.30 -11.16 4.07
C VAL A 124 1.11 -9.95 3.63
N PHE A 125 1.40 -9.83 2.32
CA PHE A 125 2.08 -8.66 1.78
C PHE A 125 1.28 -7.39 2.06
N CYS A 126 -0.02 -7.35 1.73
CA CYS A 126 -0.91 -6.21 1.96
C CYS A 126 -1.01 -5.80 3.44
N LEU A 127 -0.88 -6.74 4.38
CA LEU A 127 -0.90 -6.45 5.81
C LEU A 127 0.42 -5.85 6.30
N LEU A 128 1.56 -6.42 5.87
CA LEU A 128 2.89 -6.05 6.38
C LEU A 128 3.55 -4.88 5.65
N TYR A 129 3.25 -4.65 4.37
CA TYR A 129 3.92 -3.59 3.62
C TYR A 129 3.56 -2.20 4.18
N THR A 130 4.41 -1.24 3.84
CA THR A 130 4.48 0.11 4.38
C THR A 130 3.12 0.77 4.61
N PRO A 131 2.88 1.32 5.82
CA PRO A 131 1.68 2.09 6.10
C PRO A 131 1.72 3.38 5.28
N CYS A 132 0.62 3.66 4.60
CA CYS A 132 0.32 4.76 3.68
C CYS A 132 1.23 6.01 3.65
N VAL A 133 1.19 6.74 2.53
CA VAL A 133 1.98 7.98 2.29
C VAL A 133 1.92 8.99 3.45
N ALA A 134 0.82 9.05 4.21
CA ALA A 134 0.71 9.91 5.40
C ALA A 134 1.69 9.53 6.52
N ALA A 135 1.87 8.24 6.82
CA ALA A 135 2.82 7.77 7.82
C ALA A 135 4.27 7.99 7.34
N VAL A 136 4.55 7.71 6.07
CA VAL A 136 5.87 7.97 5.47
C VAL A 136 6.21 9.47 5.51
N ALA A 137 5.23 10.34 5.26
CA ALA A 137 5.41 11.79 5.34
C ALA A 137 5.72 12.28 6.76
N ALA A 138 5.10 11.67 7.78
CA ALA A 138 5.43 11.96 9.19
C ALA A 138 6.86 11.50 9.53
N ILE A 139 7.22 10.25 9.18
CA ILE A 139 8.56 9.70 9.38
C ILE A 139 9.63 10.56 8.69
N ARG A 140 9.36 10.99 7.45
CA ARG A 140 10.27 11.88 6.71
C ARG A 140 10.50 13.21 7.41
N ARG A 141 9.48 13.75 8.09
CA ARG A 141 9.59 15.03 8.81
C ARG A 141 10.38 14.90 10.10
N GLU A 142 10.31 13.75 10.77
CA GLU A 142 11.00 13.54 12.05
C GLU A 142 12.43 12.99 11.89
N LEU A 143 12.62 12.05 10.97
CA LEU A 143 13.89 11.32 10.81
C LEU A 143 14.64 11.71 9.53
N GLY A 144 14.01 12.47 8.63
CA GLY A 144 14.59 12.85 7.34
C GLY A 144 14.34 11.84 6.22
N THR A 145 14.52 12.27 4.97
CA THR A 145 14.16 11.48 3.77
C THR A 145 14.97 10.19 3.63
N LYS A 146 16.25 10.20 3.99
CA LYS A 146 17.11 9.00 3.89
C LYS A 146 16.62 7.87 4.80
N TRP A 147 16.24 8.22 6.03
CA TRP A 147 15.74 7.27 7.02
C TRP A 147 14.32 6.81 6.71
N ALA A 148 13.46 7.72 6.22
CA ALA A 148 12.14 7.35 5.74
C ALA A 148 12.22 6.32 4.60
N ALA A 149 13.07 6.55 3.60
CA ALA A 149 13.28 5.59 2.51
C ALA A 149 13.83 4.25 3.03
N GLY A 150 14.77 4.28 3.97
CA GLY A 150 15.30 3.07 4.61
C GLY A 150 14.23 2.23 5.30
N ILE A 151 13.33 2.87 6.07
CA ILE A 151 12.22 2.19 6.76
C ILE A 151 11.23 1.60 5.76
N VAL A 152 10.87 2.35 4.70
CA VAL A 152 9.95 1.85 3.67
C VAL A 152 10.53 0.61 2.97
N LEU A 153 11.81 0.67 2.59
CA LEU A 153 12.49 -0.43 1.93
C LEU A 153 12.60 -1.65 2.84
N GLU A 154 12.95 -1.45 4.12
CA GLU A 154 13.03 -2.52 5.11
C GLU A 154 11.67 -3.20 5.31
N GLN A 155 10.60 -2.43 5.47
CA GLN A 155 9.23 -2.97 5.60
C GLN A 155 8.78 -3.73 4.35
N CYS A 156 9.09 -3.21 3.16
CA CYS A 156 8.77 -3.90 1.90
C CYS A 156 9.55 -5.20 1.76
N LEU A 157 10.81 -5.23 2.21
CA LEU A 157 11.65 -6.42 2.19
C LEU A 157 11.12 -7.47 3.18
N VAL A 158 10.78 -7.07 4.40
CA VAL A 158 10.18 -7.96 5.41
C VAL A 158 8.83 -8.50 4.92
N ALA A 159 7.99 -7.65 4.32
CA ALA A 159 6.72 -8.07 3.72
C ALA A 159 6.92 -9.08 2.59
N TRP A 160 7.91 -8.85 1.72
CA TRP A 160 8.24 -9.75 0.61
C TRP A 160 8.73 -11.11 1.12
N LEU A 161 9.64 -11.13 2.11
CA LEU A 161 10.12 -12.36 2.73
C LEU A 161 9.00 -13.14 3.42
N ALA A 162 8.14 -12.46 4.18
CA ALA A 162 7.01 -13.09 4.86
C ALA A 162 6.02 -13.69 3.85
N ALA A 163 5.68 -12.95 2.80
CA ALA A 163 4.80 -13.45 1.74
C ALA A 163 5.43 -14.62 0.99
N TRP A 164 6.75 -14.61 0.78
CA TRP A 164 7.47 -15.72 0.13
C TRP A 164 7.46 -16.98 1.01
N LEU A 165 7.69 -16.85 2.31
CA LEU A 165 7.56 -17.95 3.28
C LEU A 165 6.15 -18.54 3.28
N VAL A 166 5.11 -17.70 3.21
CA VAL A 166 3.72 -18.16 3.12
C VAL A 166 3.48 -18.89 1.80
N ARG A 167 4.03 -18.40 0.68
CA ARG A 167 3.93 -19.09 -0.61
C ARG A 167 4.62 -20.46 -0.56
N LEU A 168 5.80 -20.56 0.04
CA LEU A 168 6.52 -21.83 0.24
C LEU A 168 5.71 -22.80 1.12
N ALA A 169 5.16 -22.31 2.24
CA ALA A 169 4.31 -23.11 3.12
C ALA A 169 3.04 -23.59 2.39
N ALA A 170 2.43 -22.73 1.57
CA ALA A 170 1.26 -23.11 0.77
C ALA A 170 1.61 -24.17 -0.29
N MET A 171 2.77 -24.07 -0.95
CA MET A 171 3.23 -25.11 -1.88
C MET A 171 3.48 -26.44 -1.16
N ALA A 172 4.05 -26.40 0.06
CA ALA A 172 4.28 -27.60 0.87
C ALA A 172 2.98 -28.25 1.40
N LEU A 173 1.98 -27.44 1.75
CA LEU A 173 0.69 -27.91 2.27
C LEU A 173 -0.28 -28.40 1.18
N PHE A 174 -0.28 -27.74 0.02
CA PHE A 174 -1.24 -28.03 -1.06
C PHE A 174 -0.64 -28.83 -2.23
N GLY A 175 0.66 -29.15 -2.20
CA GLY A 175 1.30 -30.07 -3.15
C GLY A 175 1.32 -29.60 -4.61
N VAL A 176 1.25 -28.28 -4.84
CA VAL A 176 1.34 -27.63 -6.17
C VAL A 176 2.32 -26.47 -6.13
#